data_AF-A0A6A4NX13-F1
#
_entry.id   AF-A0A6A4NX13-F1
#
_cell.length_a   1.000
_cell.length_b   1.000
_cell.length_c   1.000
_cell.angle_alpha   90.00
_cell.angle_beta   90.00
_cell.angle_gamma   90.00
#
_symmetry.space_group_name_H-M   'P 1'
#
loop_
_entity.id
_entity.type
_entity.pdbx_description
1 polymer ?
#
loop_
_entity_poly.entity_id
_entity_poly.type
_entity_poly.pdbx_seq_one_letter_code
_entity_poly.pdbx_strand_id
1 'polypeptide(L)'
;MTIYIYIHHYLATMFTEAITVNGPKQLENIQIPKRASYIRVILLELSRIASHLLWLGPFMADIGAQTPFFYIFRERELIYDLFEAATGMRMMHNFFRIGGVAADLPHGWIAKCLDFCDYFLTRVVEYQQLITRNPIFLERVEGYIYIYIYIYI
;
A
#
# COMPACT_ATOMS: atom_id res chain seq x y z
N MET A 1 1.15 -19.79 -13.30
CA MET A 1 -0.04 -18.94 -13.42
C MET A 1 0.16 -17.59 -12.72
N THR A 2 0.46 -17.56 -11.42
CA THR A 2 0.65 -16.32 -10.66
C THR A 2 1.69 -15.39 -11.30
N ILE A 3 2.78 -15.94 -11.88
CA ILE A 3 3.93 -15.19 -12.40
C ILE A 3 3.59 -14.13 -13.46
N TYR A 4 2.57 -14.39 -14.28
CA TYR A 4 2.21 -13.51 -15.39
C TYR A 4 1.31 -12.35 -14.96
N ILE A 5 0.64 -12.45 -13.80
CA ILE A 5 -0.47 -11.55 -13.47
C ILE A 5 0.00 -10.24 -12.81
N TYR A 6 1.19 -10.20 -12.21
CA TYR A 6 1.67 -8.99 -11.51
C TYR A 6 1.99 -7.83 -12.45
N ILE A 7 2.19 -8.10 -13.76
CA ILE A 7 2.49 -7.08 -14.76
C ILE A 7 1.27 -6.16 -14.99
N HIS A 8 0.05 -6.67 -14.79
CA HIS A 8 -1.17 -5.88 -14.97
C HIS A 8 -1.30 -4.71 -13.99
N HIS A 9 -0.75 -4.83 -12.78
CA HIS A 9 -0.73 -3.75 -11.80
C HIS A 9 0.59 -3.78 -11.01
N TYR A 10 1.66 -3.33 -11.68
CA TYR A 10 3.03 -3.33 -11.15
C TYR A 10 3.20 -2.53 -9.86
N LEU A 11 2.25 -1.64 -9.54
CA LEU A 11 2.26 -0.80 -8.35
C LEU A 11 1.69 -1.48 -7.10
N ALA A 12 0.81 -2.47 -7.28
CA ALA A 12 0.06 -3.09 -6.19
C ALA A 12 -0.09 -4.60 -6.47
N THR A 13 1.06 -5.25 -6.64
CA THR A 13 1.18 -6.65 -7.05
C THR A 13 0.53 -7.62 -6.06
N MET A 14 0.48 -7.27 -4.77
CA MET A 14 -0.16 -8.11 -3.75
C MET A 14 -1.69 -8.16 -3.89
N PHE A 15 -2.34 -7.10 -4.39
CA PHE A 15 -3.78 -7.12 -4.63
C PHE A 15 -4.15 -8.04 -5.79
N THR A 16 -3.39 -7.98 -6.89
CA THR A 16 -3.62 -8.87 -8.04
C THR A 16 -3.32 -10.32 -7.67
N GLU A 17 -2.29 -10.57 -6.87
CA GLU A 17 -2.05 -11.88 -6.25
C GLU A 17 -3.23 -12.35 -5.40
N ALA A 18 -3.79 -11.49 -4.56
CA ALA A 18 -4.89 -11.88 -3.69
C ALA A 18 -6.15 -12.25 -4.47
N ILE A 19 -6.49 -11.50 -5.51
CA ILE A 19 -7.65 -11.78 -6.38
C ILE A 19 -7.48 -13.14 -7.05
N THR A 20 -6.31 -13.42 -7.59
CA THR A 20 -6.03 -14.66 -8.35
C THR A 20 -6.02 -15.90 -7.48
N VAL A 21 -5.62 -15.75 -6.22
CA VAL A 21 -5.64 -16.85 -5.23
C VAL A 21 -7.05 -17.05 -4.64
N ASN A 22 -7.83 -15.99 -4.49
CA ASN A 22 -9.17 -16.06 -3.89
C ASN A 22 -10.22 -16.69 -4.82
N GLY A 23 -10.10 -16.52 -6.14
CA GLY A 23 -11.02 -17.13 -7.11
C GLY A 23 -11.06 -18.67 -7.00
N PRO A 24 -9.94 -19.38 -7.22
CA PRO A 24 -9.88 -20.84 -7.08
C PRO A 24 -10.26 -21.33 -5.68
N LYS A 25 -9.86 -20.57 -4.64
CA LYS A 25 -10.23 -20.89 -3.25
C LYS A 25 -11.75 -20.97 -3.06
N GLN A 26 -12.50 -20.04 -3.65
CA GLN A 26 -13.97 -20.03 -3.58
C GLN A 26 -14.58 -21.20 -4.37
N LEU A 27 -14.00 -21.57 -5.50
CA LEU A 27 -14.47 -22.69 -6.32
C LEU A 27 -14.24 -24.05 -5.65
N GLU A 28 -13.09 -24.23 -4.99
CA GLU A 28 -12.68 -25.51 -4.39
C GLU A 28 -12.99 -25.60 -2.88
N ASN A 29 -13.64 -24.59 -2.29
CA ASN A 29 -13.96 -24.50 -0.86
C ASN A 29 -12.76 -24.75 0.08
N ILE A 30 -11.57 -24.32 -0.34
CA ILE A 30 -10.33 -24.53 0.43
C ILE A 30 -10.30 -23.62 1.66
N GLN A 31 -10.16 -24.21 2.83
CA GLN A 31 -9.96 -23.48 4.09
C GLN A 31 -8.50 -23.03 4.22
N ILE A 32 -8.30 -21.74 4.49
CA ILE A 32 -6.98 -21.16 4.70
C ILE A 32 -6.69 -21.14 6.20
N PRO A 33 -5.47 -21.50 6.64
CA PRO A 33 -5.06 -21.36 8.04
C PRO A 33 -5.25 -19.91 8.53
N LYS A 34 -5.79 -19.72 9.75
CA LYS A 34 -6.06 -18.39 10.32
C LYS A 34 -4.84 -17.46 10.28
N ARG A 35 -3.65 -17.99 10.62
CA ARG A 35 -2.38 -17.24 10.58
C ARG A 35 -2.07 -16.70 9.18
N ALA A 36 -2.21 -17.52 8.14
CA ALA A 36 -2.00 -17.10 6.76
C ALA A 36 -3.01 -16.01 6.35
N SER A 37 -4.26 -16.07 6.81
CA SER A 37 -5.25 -15.02 6.55
C SER A 37 -4.83 -13.67 7.14
N TYR A 38 -4.33 -13.64 8.38
CA TYR A 38 -3.86 -12.39 9.01
C TYR A 38 -2.65 -11.80 8.28
N ILE A 39 -1.68 -12.64 7.91
CA ILE A 39 -0.50 -12.19 7.15
C ILE A 39 -0.93 -11.57 5.82
N ARG A 40 -1.87 -12.20 5.10
CA ARG A 40 -2.40 -11.67 3.85
C ARG A 40 -3.05 -10.30 4.05
N VAL A 41 -3.86 -10.12 5.09
CA VAL A 41 -4.52 -8.83 5.37
C VAL A 41 -3.49 -7.75 5.68
N ILE A 42 -2.50 -8.03 6.55
CA ILE A 42 -1.47 -7.05 6.90
C ILE A 42 -0.70 -6.60 5.67
N LEU A 43 -0.24 -7.55 4.84
CA LEU A 43 0.50 -7.25 3.62
C LEU A 43 -0.34 -6.49 2.57
N LEU A 44 -1.63 -6.81 2.46
CA LEU A 44 -2.56 -6.08 1.60
C LEU A 44 -2.76 -4.63 2.06
N GLU A 45 -2.88 -4.39 3.37
CA GLU A 45 -3.03 -3.04 3.89
C GLU A 45 -1.74 -2.22 3.77
N LEU A 46 -0.57 -2.82 3.95
CA LEU A 46 0.70 -2.17 3.60
C LEU A 46 0.78 -1.81 2.11
N SER A 47 0.34 -2.72 1.23
CA SER A 47 0.25 -2.46 -0.21
C SER A 47 -0.77 -1.36 -0.54
N ARG A 48 -1.84 -1.22 0.27
CA ARG A 48 -2.81 -0.13 0.15
C ARG A 48 -2.15 1.21 0.43
N ILE A 49 -1.42 1.31 1.54
CA ILE A 49 -0.72 2.53 1.96
C ILE A 49 0.28 2.93 0.88
N ALA A 50 1.12 1.99 0.41
CA ALA A 50 2.09 2.27 -0.66
C ALA A 50 1.44 2.76 -1.96
N SER A 51 0.24 2.26 -2.30
CA SER A 51 -0.51 2.72 -3.46
C SER A 51 -1.07 4.14 -3.28
N HIS A 52 -1.59 4.48 -2.10
CA HIS A 52 -2.10 5.83 -1.83
C HIS A 52 -0.98 6.87 -1.78
N LEU A 53 0.18 6.51 -1.21
CA LEU A 53 1.37 7.34 -1.22
C LEU A 53 1.81 7.65 -2.66
N LEU A 54 1.83 6.65 -3.53
CA LEU A 54 2.18 6.87 -4.93
C LEU A 54 1.13 7.64 -5.72
N TRP A 55 -0.13 7.65 -5.31
CA TRP A 55 -1.10 8.57 -5.88
C TRP A 55 -0.84 10.01 -5.41
N LEU A 56 -0.60 10.20 -4.11
CA LEU A 56 -0.40 11.52 -3.52
C LEU A 56 0.89 12.19 -4.00
N GLY A 57 2.02 11.48 -4.04
CA GLY A 57 3.32 12.06 -4.37
C GLY A 57 3.38 12.79 -5.72
N PRO A 58 3.19 12.09 -6.85
CA PRO A 58 3.16 12.68 -8.18
C PRO A 58 2.07 13.74 -8.32
N PHE A 59 0.89 13.55 -7.71
CA PHE A 59 -0.16 14.56 -7.72
C PHE A 59 0.30 15.88 -7.10
N MET A 60 1.04 15.81 -5.98
CA MET A 60 1.63 17.01 -5.37
C MET A 60 2.75 17.60 -6.22
N ALA A 61 3.55 16.77 -6.88
CA ALA A 61 4.57 17.24 -7.81
C ALA A 61 3.96 18.00 -9.01
N ASP A 62 2.84 17.51 -9.56
CA ASP A 62 2.10 18.15 -10.67
C ASP A 62 1.47 19.48 -10.25
N ILE A 63 1.06 19.60 -8.98
CA ILE A 63 0.59 20.85 -8.37
C ILE A 63 1.75 21.85 -8.13
N GLY A 64 3.01 21.40 -8.25
CA GLY A 64 4.21 22.22 -8.07
C GLY A 64 4.86 22.07 -6.69
N ALA A 65 4.34 21.21 -5.82
CA ALA A 65 4.93 20.89 -4.53
C ALA A 65 5.90 19.69 -4.65
N GLN A 66 7.16 19.99 -4.98
CA GLN A 66 8.20 18.98 -5.21
C GLN A 66 8.79 18.38 -3.92
N THR A 67 8.78 19.11 -2.81
CA THR A 67 9.30 18.63 -1.51
C THR A 67 8.52 17.44 -0.91
N PRO A 68 7.17 17.44 -0.83
CA PRO A 68 6.43 16.30 -0.30
C PRO A 68 6.58 15.04 -1.16
N PHE A 69 6.85 15.19 -2.46
CA PHE A 69 7.14 14.05 -3.35
C PHE A 69 8.32 13.22 -2.81
N PHE A 70 9.45 13.84 -2.46
CA PHE A 70 10.61 13.11 -1.95
C PHE A 70 10.38 12.46 -0.59
N TYR A 71 9.58 13.09 0.27
CA TYR A 71 9.25 12.50 1.58
C TYR A 71 8.39 11.25 1.38
N ILE A 72 7.34 11.33 0.58
CA ILE A 72 6.44 10.20 0.26
C ILE A 72 7.21 8.99 -0.29
N PHE A 73 8.20 9.21 -1.16
CA PHE A 73 9.04 8.12 -1.67
C PHE A 73 9.94 7.49 -0.59
N ARG A 74 10.37 8.27 0.41
CA ARG A 74 11.10 7.74 1.57
C ARG A 74 10.23 6.81 2.40
N GLU A 75 8.98 7.17 2.73
CA GLU A 75 8.10 6.25 3.47
C GLU A 75 7.76 5.01 2.65
N ARG A 76 7.60 5.16 1.35
CA ARG A 76 7.37 4.03 0.44
C ARG A 76 8.55 3.05 0.44
N GLU A 77 9.77 3.55 0.58
CA GLU A 77 10.97 2.72 0.68
C GLU A 77 10.99 1.88 1.97
N LEU A 78 10.52 2.44 3.09
CA LEU A 78 10.38 1.68 4.34
C LEU A 78 9.38 0.53 4.21
N ILE A 79 8.29 0.72 3.46
CA ILE A 79 7.34 -0.36 3.16
C ILE A 79 8.01 -1.43 2.28
N TYR A 80 8.82 -1.03 1.32
CA TYR A 80 9.57 -1.96 0.47
C TYR A 80 10.60 -2.77 1.23
N ASP A 81 11.25 -2.20 2.24
CA ASP A 81 12.13 -2.95 3.13
C ASP A 81 11.36 -4.00 3.95
N LEU A 82 10.13 -3.69 4.37
CA LEU A 82 9.24 -4.67 5.03
C LEU A 82 8.83 -5.79 4.07
N PHE A 83 8.54 -5.47 2.82
CA PHE A 83 8.21 -6.48 1.81
C PHE A 83 9.40 -7.36 1.44
N GLU A 84 10.59 -6.78 1.29
CA GLU A 84 11.82 -7.53 1.04
C GLU A 84 12.13 -8.45 2.21
N ALA A 85 11.99 -7.98 3.45
CA ALA A 85 12.18 -8.81 4.62
C ALA A 85 11.18 -9.99 4.67
N ALA A 86 9.92 -9.78 4.25
CA ALA A 86 8.90 -10.84 4.26
C ALA A 86 9.04 -11.83 3.09
N THR A 87 9.41 -11.36 1.90
CA THR A 87 9.23 -12.11 0.65
C THR A 87 10.52 -12.32 -0.14
N GLY A 88 11.59 -11.62 0.22
CA GLY A 88 12.86 -11.58 -0.51
C GLY A 88 12.84 -10.72 -1.77
N MET A 89 11.71 -10.09 -2.12
CA MET A 89 11.58 -9.25 -3.32
C MET A 89 10.91 -7.92 -2.96
N ARG A 90 11.25 -6.84 -3.69
CA ARG A 90 10.75 -5.47 -3.41
C ARG A 90 9.46 -5.10 -4.15
N MET A 91 9.21 -5.72 -5.31
CA MET A 91 8.06 -5.36 -6.17
C MET A 91 7.25 -6.58 -6.62
N MET A 92 7.92 -7.63 -7.09
CA MET A 92 7.26 -8.85 -7.59
C MET A 92 7.28 -9.95 -6.53
N HIS A 93 6.49 -9.79 -5.48
CA HIS A 93 6.57 -10.57 -4.24
C HIS A 93 6.25 -12.06 -4.39
N ASN A 94 5.35 -12.42 -5.30
CA ASN A 94 4.93 -13.80 -5.55
C ASN A 94 4.67 -14.59 -4.26
N PHE A 95 4.02 -13.95 -3.28
CA PHE A 95 3.99 -14.42 -1.90
C PHE A 95 2.69 -15.14 -1.57
N PHE A 96 1.58 -14.76 -2.21
CA PHE A 96 0.32 -15.47 -2.02
C PHE A 96 0.25 -16.73 -2.89
N ARG A 97 -0.27 -17.81 -2.29
CA ARG A 97 -0.42 -19.12 -2.92
C ARG A 97 -1.82 -19.65 -2.66
N ILE A 98 -2.31 -20.50 -3.57
CA ILE A 98 -3.58 -21.21 -3.35
C ILE A 98 -3.44 -22.02 -2.06
N GLY A 99 -4.33 -21.79 -1.09
CA GLY A 99 -4.30 -22.40 0.24
C GLY A 99 -3.57 -21.61 1.34
N GLY A 100 -2.85 -20.52 1.04
CA GLY A 100 -2.16 -19.74 2.08
C GLY A 100 -1.11 -18.74 1.59
N VAL A 101 0.06 -18.78 2.22
CA VAL A 101 1.22 -17.92 1.95
C VAL A 101 2.45 -18.80 1.67
N ALA A 102 3.40 -18.29 0.88
CA ALA A 102 4.58 -19.05 0.48
C ALA A 102 5.52 -19.36 1.65
N ALA A 103 5.68 -18.41 2.57
CA ALA A 103 6.49 -18.54 3.77
C ALA A 103 5.83 -17.80 4.95
N ASP A 104 6.23 -18.13 6.18
CA ASP A 104 5.84 -17.36 7.36
C ASP A 104 6.75 -16.13 7.52
N LEU A 105 6.30 -15.13 8.30
CA LEU A 105 7.06 -13.91 8.55
C LEU A 105 8.32 -14.20 9.38
N PRO A 106 9.46 -13.55 9.09
CA PRO A 106 10.68 -13.76 9.85
C PRO A 106 10.54 -13.20 11.28
N HIS A 107 11.36 -13.73 12.19
CA HIS A 107 11.35 -13.28 13.58
C HIS A 107 11.65 -11.78 13.69
N GLY A 108 10.85 -11.05 14.47
CA GLY A 108 10.99 -9.60 14.67
C GLY A 108 10.37 -8.73 13.56
N TRP A 109 9.78 -9.32 12.52
CA TRP A 109 9.12 -8.55 11.45
C TRP A 109 7.93 -7.74 11.97
N ILE A 110 7.12 -8.32 12.87
CA ILE A 110 5.94 -7.67 13.44
C ILE A 110 6.32 -6.42 14.21
N ALA A 111 7.41 -6.46 15.00
CA ALA A 111 7.90 -5.30 15.74
C ALA A 111 8.29 -4.17 14.77
N LYS A 112 9.06 -4.49 13.73
CA LYS A 112 9.42 -3.51 12.69
C LYS A 112 8.20 -2.91 11.98
N CYS A 113 7.17 -3.73 11.73
CA CYS A 113 5.93 -3.25 11.13
C CYS A 113 5.19 -2.28 12.06
N LEU A 114 5.19 -2.53 13.37
CA LEU A 114 4.59 -1.62 14.35
C LEU A 114 5.39 -0.31 14.45
N ASP A 115 6.72 -0.38 14.50
CA ASP A 115 7.59 0.80 14.49
C ASP A 115 7.33 1.67 13.25
N PHE A 116 7.15 1.03 12.08
CA PHE A 116 6.77 1.73 10.86
C PHE A 116 5.40 2.41 10.98
N CYS A 117 4.39 1.74 11.55
CA CYS A 117 3.07 2.32 11.74
C CYS A 117 3.12 3.57 12.64
N ASP A 118 3.86 3.52 13.75
CA ASP A 118 4.01 4.65 14.67
C ASP A 118 4.74 5.83 14.00
N TYR A 119 5.80 5.53 13.25
CA TYR A 119 6.51 6.53 12.44
C TYR A 119 5.61 7.15 11.36
N PHE A 120 4.88 6.32 10.61
CA PHE A 120 4.06 6.74 9.49
C PHE A 120 2.88 7.62 9.94
N LEU A 121 2.26 7.31 11.08
CA LEU A 121 1.14 8.08 11.61
C LEU A 121 1.54 9.53 11.89
N THR A 122 2.74 9.75 12.42
CA THR A 122 3.29 11.09 12.64
C THR A 122 3.49 11.86 11.32
N ARG A 123 3.95 11.17 10.27
CA ARG A 123 4.15 11.77 8.93
C ARG A 123 2.84 12.12 8.24
N VAL A 124 1.80 11.29 8.40
CA VAL A 124 0.47 11.58 7.84
C VAL A 124 -0.08 12.90 8.38
N VAL A 125 0.10 13.18 9.68
CA VAL A 125 -0.31 14.45 10.28
C VAL A 125 0.46 15.63 9.68
N GLU A 126 1.77 15.48 9.48
CA GLU A 126 2.61 16.49 8.84
C GLU A 126 2.15 16.78 7.40
N TYR A 127 1.85 15.73 6.62
CA TYR A 127 1.29 15.88 5.27
C TYR A 127 -0.07 16.56 5.28
N GLN A 128 -0.98 16.17 6.18
CA GLN A 128 -2.28 16.82 6.28
C GLN A 128 -2.12 18.32 6.56
N GLN A 129 -1.22 18.71 7.46
CA GLN A 129 -0.96 20.13 7.76
C GLN A 129 -0.40 20.89 6.55
N LEU A 130 0.52 20.28 5.79
CA LEU A 130 1.12 20.89 4.60
C LEU A 130 0.14 21.04 3.44
N ILE A 131 -0.84 20.14 3.33
CA ILE A 131 -1.73 20.04 2.16
C ILE A 131 -3.05 20.75 2.42
N THR A 132 -3.72 20.43 3.53
CA THR A 132 -5.09 20.89 3.81
C THR A 132 -5.20 22.41 3.96
N ARG A 133 -4.13 23.09 4.40
CA ARG A 133 -4.12 24.55 4.59
C ARG A 133 -3.44 25.31 3.46
N ASN A 134 -3.02 24.64 2.39
CA ASN A 134 -2.32 25.33 1.30
C ASN A 134 -3.33 25.98 0.34
N PRO A 135 -3.35 27.33 0.22
CA PRO A 135 -4.28 28.01 -0.68
C PRO A 135 -4.07 27.64 -2.14
N ILE A 136 -2.83 27.34 -2.57
CA ILE A 136 -2.50 26.92 -3.94
C ILE A 136 -3.13 25.56 -4.25
N PHE A 137 -3.21 24.67 -3.24
CA PHE A 137 -3.83 23.36 -3.40
C PHE A 137 -5.35 23.50 -3.55
N LEU A 138 -5.99 24.31 -2.71
CA LEU A 138 -7.42 24.58 -2.78
C LEU A 138 -7.80 25.21 -4.12
N GLU A 139 -7.09 26.26 -4.55
CA GLU A 139 -7.36 26.94 -5.82
C GLU A 139 -7.24 26.02 -7.05
N ARG A 140 -6.36 25.01 -7.00
CA ARG A 140 -6.18 24.07 -8.12
C ARG A 140 -7.13 22.88 -8.11
N VAL A 141 -7.72 22.54 -6.97
CA VAL A 141 -8.60 21.37 -6.84
C VAL A 141 -10.07 21.79 -6.79
N GLU A 142 -10.37 22.93 -6.20
CA GLU A 142 -11.71 23.48 -6.07
C GLU A 142 -12.22 24.00 -7.43
N GLY A 143 -13.15 23.26 -8.03
CA GLY A 143 -13.82 23.62 -9.29
C GLY A 143 -13.67 22.62 -10.44
N TYR A 144 -12.76 21.63 -10.34
CA TYR A 144 -12.54 20.64 -11.42
C TYR A 144 -13.23 19.29 -11.18
N ILE A 145 -13.48 18.91 -9.92
CA ILE A 145 -14.16 17.65 -9.57
C ILE A 145 -15.53 17.97 -8.97
N TYR A 146 -16.57 18.02 -9.80
CA TYR A 146 -17.98 18.14 -9.39
C TYR A 146 -18.55 16.79 -8.90
N ILE A 147 -17.79 16.06 -8.08
CA ILE A 147 -18.34 14.98 -7.27
C ILE A 147 -18.34 15.52 -5.87
N TYR A 148 -19.53 15.79 -5.33
CA TYR A 148 -19.77 16.33 -3.99
C TYR A 148 -18.88 15.66 -2.93
N ILE A 149 -17.72 16.25 -2.64
CA ILE A 149 -16.92 15.91 -1.47
C ILE A 149 -17.54 16.66 -0.29
N TYR A 150 -18.72 16.18 0.13
CA TYR A 150 -19.22 16.38 1.49
C TYR A 150 -18.59 15.30 2.37
N ILE A 151 -17.29 15.40 2.61
CA ILE A 151 -16.59 14.54 3.57
C ILE A 151 -15.68 15.44 4.41
N TYR A 152 -16.26 15.89 5.53
CA TYR A 152 -15.67 16.44 6.76
C TYR A 152 -14.98 17.82 6.69
N ILE A 153 -15.80 18.88 6.83
CA ILE A 153 -15.59 19.89 7.90
C ILE A 153 -16.12 19.29 9.20
#